data_AF-A0A1Q9NP50-F1
#
_entry.id   AF-A0A1Q9NP50-F1
#
_cell.length_a   1.000
_cell.length_b   1.000
_cell.length_c   1.000
_cell.angle_alpha   90.00
_cell.angle_beta   90.00
_cell.angle_gamma   90.00
#
_symmetry.space_group_name_H-M   'P 1'
#
loop_
_entity.id
_entity.type
_entity.pdbx_description
1 polymer ?
#
loop_
_entity_poly.entity_id
_entity_poly.type
_entity_poly.pdbx_seq_one_letter_code
_entity_poly.pdbx_strand_id
1 'polypeptide(L)'
;MKFVKTGKYRQDTMERLVEIKSLEEIQNRFKRMNYFLGFVRERIPDNFPQYVNNLTTKYQELLNGERMNTNPPDFDDILSENPHMKEHLELARLVLNYILQILQLPAESKLGKIKVINRNYFQSWSHHNYNNLVVLTETIGREEAISLYKRFVTHYSMENRNPDRETFDDLEQLFTKRTEPKEVPSDWEIVHAMIGDGKYAFRNDNCVFLTAIGDDLPDTELKYYVCCYGDYENFKVHHDSVILTMEHTIAQGDPYCSRVLHDTRVDWDLRHPPESFWDTMEPENE
;
A
#
# COMPACT_ATOMS: atom_id res chain seq x y z
N MET A 1 13.73 -22.41 18.85
CA MET A 1 13.33 -21.23 18.06
C MET A 1 12.36 -20.43 18.90
N LYS A 2 12.47 -19.10 18.94
CA LYS A 2 11.60 -18.24 19.76
C LYS A 2 10.56 -17.57 18.87
N PHE A 3 9.29 -17.63 19.26
CA PHE A 3 8.20 -16.87 18.65
C PHE A 3 7.93 -15.62 19.47
N VAL A 4 7.85 -14.46 18.81
CA VAL A 4 7.56 -13.19 19.47
C VAL A 4 6.35 -12.56 18.82
N LYS A 5 5.27 -12.34 19.57
CA LYS A 5 4.11 -11.59 19.07
C LYS A 5 4.31 -10.10 19.31
N THR A 6 4.08 -9.30 18.28
CA THR A 6 3.97 -7.84 18.41
C THR A 6 2.61 -7.35 17.97
N GLY A 7 2.24 -6.17 18.48
CA GLY A 7 0.95 -5.56 18.22
C GLY A 7 -0.22 -6.25 18.92
N LYS A 8 -1.38 -5.61 18.84
CA LYS A 8 -2.62 -6.07 19.43
C LYS A 8 -3.78 -5.54 18.60
N TYR A 9 -4.47 -6.43 17.92
CA TYR A 9 -5.65 -6.04 17.16
C TYR A 9 -6.77 -5.72 18.13
N ARG A 10 -7.46 -4.61 17.86
CA ARG A 10 -8.65 -4.23 18.61
C ARG A 10 -9.84 -4.36 17.68
N GLN A 11 -10.96 -4.87 18.21
CA GLN A 11 -12.18 -5.00 17.41
C GLN A 11 -12.67 -3.66 16.87
N ASP A 12 -12.36 -2.55 17.55
CA ASP A 12 -12.71 -1.20 17.14
C ASP A 12 -11.67 -0.53 16.22
N THR A 13 -10.54 -1.18 15.87
CA THR A 13 -9.42 -0.55 15.15
C THR A 13 -9.87 0.23 13.90
N MET A 14 -10.83 -0.29 13.13
CA MET A 14 -11.33 0.36 11.91
C MET A 14 -12.22 1.58 12.16
N GLU A 15 -12.96 1.58 13.28
CA GLU A 15 -13.95 2.62 13.59
C GLU A 15 -13.38 3.76 14.46
N ARG A 16 -12.16 3.58 14.95
CA ARG A 16 -11.44 4.63 15.69
C ARG A 16 -11.14 5.83 14.81
N LEU A 17 -11.16 7.00 15.45
CA LEU A 17 -10.64 8.22 14.84
C LEU A 17 -9.12 8.24 14.91
N VAL A 18 -8.49 8.52 13.77
CA VAL A 18 -7.05 8.78 13.65
C VAL A 18 -6.84 10.23 13.23
N GLU A 19 -5.88 10.89 13.88
CA GLU A 19 -5.44 12.22 13.46
C GLU A 19 -4.48 12.10 12.29
N ILE A 20 -4.77 12.80 11.20
CA ILE A 20 -3.92 12.85 10.01
C ILE A 20 -3.60 14.30 9.65
N LYS A 21 -2.46 14.51 9.00
CA LYS A 21 -2.15 15.77 8.32
C LYS A 21 -2.64 15.64 6.87
N SER A 22 -3.89 16.01 6.60
CA SER A 22 -4.55 15.69 5.34
C SER A 22 -3.86 16.28 4.10
N LEU A 23 -3.23 17.45 4.22
CA LEU A 23 -2.45 18.04 3.13
C LEU A 23 -1.26 17.16 2.75
N GLU A 24 -0.43 16.78 3.72
CA GLU A 24 0.76 15.92 3.52
C GLU A 24 0.35 14.55 2.94
N GLU A 25 -0.72 13.97 3.48
CA GLU A 25 -1.28 12.70 3.04
C GLU A 25 -1.80 12.76 1.58
N ILE A 26 -2.50 13.82 1.20
CA ILE A 26 -3.00 14.02 -0.16
C ILE A 26 -1.83 14.30 -1.11
N GLN A 27 -0.87 15.13 -0.73
CA GLN A 27 0.33 15.40 -1.52
C GLN A 27 1.10 14.11 -1.82
N ASN A 28 1.28 13.23 -0.83
CA ASN A 28 1.95 11.94 -1.04
C ASN A 28 1.19 11.04 -2.02
N ARG A 29 -0.14 10.99 -1.95
CA ARG A 29 -0.99 10.26 -2.90
C ARG A 29 -0.89 10.85 -4.32
N PHE A 30 -0.90 12.18 -4.43
CA PHE A 30 -0.77 12.89 -5.70
C PHE A 30 0.60 12.69 -6.34
N LYS A 31 1.69 12.72 -5.56
CA LYS A 31 3.05 12.41 -6.03
C LYS A 31 3.13 11.02 -6.63
N ARG A 32 2.55 10.03 -5.93
CA ARG A 32 2.46 8.65 -6.43
C ARG A 32 1.65 8.57 -7.72
N MET A 33 0.48 9.22 -7.77
CA MET A 33 -0.38 9.23 -8.95
C MET A 33 0.29 9.91 -10.15
N ASN A 34 0.92 11.06 -9.93
CA ASN A 34 1.68 11.81 -10.92
C ASN A 34 2.78 10.93 -11.52
N TYR A 35 3.56 10.27 -10.67
CA TYR A 35 4.57 9.31 -11.11
C TYR A 35 3.96 8.19 -11.94
N PHE A 36 2.83 7.62 -11.48
CA PHE A 36 2.14 6.56 -12.21
C PHE A 36 1.71 7.00 -13.61
N LEU A 37 1.14 8.19 -13.75
CA LEU A 37 0.74 8.72 -15.06
C LEU A 37 1.94 8.89 -15.99
N GLY A 38 3.05 9.46 -15.50
CA GLY A 38 4.30 9.57 -16.27
C GLY A 38 4.82 8.19 -16.70
N PHE A 39 4.84 7.24 -15.76
CA PHE A 39 5.26 5.87 -16.02
C PHE A 39 4.40 5.19 -17.09
N VAL A 40 3.07 5.28 -16.99
CA VAL A 40 2.15 4.69 -17.97
C VAL A 40 2.34 5.36 -19.34
N ARG A 41 2.41 6.70 -19.41
CA ARG A 41 2.64 7.45 -20.65
C ARG A 41 3.90 7.02 -21.39
N GLU A 42 4.98 6.78 -20.66
CA GLU A 42 6.27 6.37 -21.24
C GLU A 42 6.25 4.93 -21.78
N ARG A 43 5.55 4.00 -21.11
CA ARG A 43 5.55 2.57 -21.51
C ARG A 43 4.46 2.20 -22.51
N ILE A 44 3.31 2.87 -22.48
CA ILE A 44 2.19 2.60 -23.37
C ILE A 44 1.66 3.90 -24.03
N PRO A 45 2.51 4.66 -24.74
CA PRO A 45 2.16 6.00 -25.23
C PRO A 45 0.92 6.04 -26.12
N ASP A 46 0.73 5.00 -26.95
CA ASP A 46 -0.41 4.91 -27.88
C ASP A 46 -1.75 4.71 -27.16
N ASN A 47 -1.74 4.00 -26.03
CA ASN A 47 -2.93 3.74 -25.22
C ASN A 47 -3.13 4.76 -24.08
N PHE A 48 -2.13 5.59 -23.79
CA PHE A 48 -2.19 6.54 -22.68
C PHE A 48 -3.37 7.53 -22.74
N PRO A 49 -3.73 8.14 -23.89
CA PRO A 49 -4.90 9.00 -23.97
C PRO A 49 -6.21 8.28 -23.61
N GLN A 50 -6.35 7.03 -24.07
CA GLN A 50 -7.51 6.19 -23.75
C GLN A 50 -7.55 5.86 -22.26
N TYR A 51 -6.40 5.49 -21.67
CA TYR A 51 -6.27 5.22 -20.24
C TYR A 51 -6.70 6.42 -19.39
N VAL A 52 -6.21 7.63 -19.70
CA VAL A 52 -6.57 8.86 -18.97
C VAL A 52 -8.07 9.18 -19.11
N ASN A 53 -8.64 9.01 -20.30
CA ASN A 53 -10.07 9.22 -20.52
C ASN A 53 -10.91 8.23 -19.71
N ASN A 54 -10.59 6.94 -19.78
CA ASN A 54 -11.30 5.90 -19.02
C ASN A 54 -11.20 6.16 -17.51
N LEU A 55 -10.04 6.60 -17.03
CA LEU A 55 -9.85 6.90 -15.62
C LEU A 55 -10.65 8.13 -15.20
N THR A 56 -10.72 9.15 -16.05
CA THR A 56 -11.55 10.33 -15.83
C THR A 56 -13.02 9.93 -15.70
N THR A 57 -13.55 9.14 -16.64
CA THR A 57 -14.90 8.59 -16.58
C THR A 57 -15.13 7.78 -15.31
N LYS A 58 -14.18 6.91 -14.93
CA LYS A 58 -14.28 6.12 -13.71
C LYS A 58 -14.44 6.99 -12.46
N TYR A 59 -13.66 8.06 -12.33
CA TYR A 59 -13.79 8.95 -11.17
C TYR A 59 -15.05 9.84 -11.23
N GLN A 60 -15.55 10.18 -12.41
CA GLN A 60 -16.86 10.83 -12.54
C GLN A 60 -17.98 9.92 -12.01
N GLU A 61 -17.97 8.64 -12.36
CA GLU A 61 -18.97 7.65 -11.89
C GLU A 61 -18.93 7.43 -10.37
N LEU A 62 -17.75 7.53 -9.76
CA LEU A 62 -17.54 7.32 -8.34
C LEU A 62 -17.89 8.54 -7.46
N LEU A 63 -18.08 9.71 -8.07
CA LEU A 63 -18.35 10.96 -7.36
C LEU A 63 -19.83 11.31 -7.33
N ASN A 64 -20.26 11.88 -6.21
CA ASN A 64 -21.55 12.54 -6.14
C ASN A 64 -21.54 13.85 -6.96
N GLY A 65 -22.62 14.13 -7.69
CA GLY A 65 -22.67 15.21 -8.70
C GLY A 65 -22.22 16.59 -8.24
N GLU A 66 -22.51 16.99 -6.99
CA GLU A 66 -22.07 18.29 -6.43
C GLU A 66 -20.53 18.43 -6.37
N ARG A 67 -19.79 17.32 -6.22
CA ARG A 67 -18.33 17.32 -6.07
C ARG A 67 -17.58 17.30 -7.41
N MET A 68 -18.25 17.06 -8.53
CA MET A 68 -17.56 16.91 -9.82
C MET A 68 -16.85 18.20 -10.26
N ASN A 69 -17.38 19.36 -9.85
CA ASN A 69 -16.94 20.66 -10.32
C ASN A 69 -16.28 21.54 -9.23
N THR A 70 -16.22 21.09 -7.99
CA THR A 70 -15.60 21.84 -6.90
C THR A 70 -14.08 21.76 -6.98
N ASN A 71 -13.40 22.91 -6.86
CA ASN A 71 -11.96 22.98 -6.63
C ASN A 71 -11.70 23.19 -5.14
N PRO A 72 -11.05 22.25 -4.46
CA PRO A 72 -10.63 22.45 -3.07
C PRO A 72 -9.66 23.64 -2.95
N PRO A 73 -9.64 24.37 -1.82
CA PRO A 73 -8.80 25.54 -1.65
C PRO A 73 -7.30 25.31 -1.92
N ASP A 74 -6.79 24.13 -1.58
CA ASP A 74 -5.38 23.76 -1.69
C ASP A 74 -5.04 23.09 -3.06
N PHE A 75 -5.97 23.10 -4.03
CA PHE A 75 -5.81 22.36 -5.29
C PHE A 75 -4.61 22.82 -6.12
N ASP A 76 -4.43 24.13 -6.28
CA ASP A 76 -3.31 24.69 -7.05
C ASP A 76 -1.96 24.38 -6.40
N ASP A 77 -1.89 24.43 -5.07
CA ASP A 77 -0.69 24.09 -4.30
C ASP A 77 -0.33 22.62 -4.48
N ILE A 78 -1.32 21.72 -4.41
CA ILE A 78 -1.12 20.29 -4.67
C ILE A 78 -0.63 20.05 -6.10
N LEU A 79 -1.19 20.76 -7.10
CA LEU A 79 -0.80 20.58 -8.51
C LEU A 79 0.58 21.13 -8.85
N SER A 80 1.07 22.11 -8.10
CA SER A 80 2.35 22.78 -8.40
C SER A 80 3.54 21.82 -8.47
N GLU A 81 3.52 20.75 -7.68
CA GLU A 81 4.57 19.72 -7.62
C GLU A 81 4.27 18.49 -8.52
N ASN A 82 3.16 18.49 -9.26
CA ASN A 82 2.63 17.30 -9.95
C ASN A 82 2.34 17.59 -11.44
N PRO A 83 3.36 17.67 -12.31
CA PRO A 83 3.21 18.12 -13.70
C PRO A 83 2.28 17.26 -14.56
N HIS A 84 2.33 15.93 -14.44
CA HIS A 84 1.43 15.04 -15.19
C HIS A 84 -0.02 15.16 -14.71
N MET A 85 -0.24 15.40 -13.41
CA MET A 85 -1.58 15.72 -12.91
C MET A 85 -2.06 17.08 -13.41
N LYS A 86 -1.15 18.07 -13.48
CA LYS A 86 -1.44 19.41 -14.00
C LYS A 86 -1.79 19.41 -15.49
N GLU A 87 -1.21 18.51 -16.28
CA GLU A 87 -1.60 18.29 -17.69
C GLU A 87 -3.02 17.72 -17.82
N HIS A 88 -3.54 17.07 -16.78
CA HIS A 88 -4.85 16.42 -16.74
C HIS A 88 -5.73 16.98 -15.60
N LEU A 89 -5.96 18.30 -15.61
CA LEU A 89 -6.64 19.03 -14.52
C LEU A 89 -7.99 18.44 -14.11
N GLU A 90 -8.81 18.01 -15.08
CA GLU A 90 -10.11 17.42 -14.78
C GLU A 90 -9.96 16.14 -13.97
N LEU A 91 -9.12 15.20 -14.43
CA LEU A 91 -8.79 13.98 -13.69
C LEU A 91 -8.25 14.31 -12.30
N ALA A 92 -7.32 15.26 -12.20
CA ALA A 92 -6.73 15.65 -10.93
C ALA A 92 -7.77 16.15 -9.92
N ARG A 93 -8.71 16.99 -10.38
CA ARG A 93 -9.82 17.47 -9.56
C ARG A 93 -10.71 16.34 -9.08
N LEU A 94 -11.10 15.43 -9.99
CA LEU A 94 -11.96 14.30 -9.66
C LEU A 94 -11.28 13.35 -8.66
N VAL A 95 -9.99 13.04 -8.85
CA VAL A 95 -9.21 12.23 -7.90
C VAL A 95 -9.17 12.87 -6.52
N LEU A 96 -8.89 14.18 -6.44
CA LEU A 96 -8.86 14.89 -5.16
C LEU A 96 -10.23 14.84 -4.47
N ASN A 97 -11.30 15.18 -5.18
CA ASN A 97 -12.64 15.18 -4.63
C ASN A 97 -13.08 13.78 -4.19
N TYR A 98 -12.62 12.73 -4.87
CA TYR A 98 -12.92 11.36 -4.48
C TYR A 98 -12.20 10.97 -3.19
N ILE A 99 -10.93 11.37 -3.03
CA ILE A 99 -10.20 11.19 -1.77
C ILE A 99 -10.91 11.93 -0.62
N LEU A 100 -11.33 13.18 -0.83
CA LEU A 100 -12.10 13.94 0.16
C LEU A 100 -13.44 13.27 0.49
N GLN A 101 -14.13 12.71 -0.51
CA GLN A 101 -15.38 11.99 -0.31
C GLN A 101 -15.18 10.74 0.56
N ILE A 102 -14.15 9.93 0.29
CA ILE A 102 -13.82 8.76 1.13
C ILE A 102 -13.50 9.19 2.55
N LEU A 103 -12.69 10.25 2.72
CA LEU A 103 -12.35 10.79 4.03
C LEU A 103 -13.54 11.46 4.74
N GLN A 104 -14.70 11.55 4.08
CA GLN A 104 -15.92 12.22 4.56
C GLN A 104 -15.70 13.70 4.87
N LEU A 105 -14.87 14.37 4.08
CA LEU A 105 -14.60 15.80 4.19
C LEU A 105 -15.41 16.58 3.15
N PRO A 106 -15.96 17.76 3.51
CA PRO A 106 -16.52 18.69 2.52
C PRO A 106 -15.54 18.97 1.37
N ALA A 107 -16.03 19.18 0.15
CA ALA A 107 -15.17 19.40 -1.01
C ALA A 107 -14.39 20.72 -0.90
N GLU A 108 -14.94 21.69 -0.18
CA GLU A 108 -14.37 23.01 0.07
C GLU A 108 -13.47 23.03 1.33
N SER A 109 -13.18 21.86 1.93
CA SER A 109 -12.38 21.80 3.15
C SER A 109 -10.96 22.28 2.88
N LYS A 110 -10.49 23.21 3.71
CA LYS A 110 -9.07 23.50 3.81
C LYS A 110 -8.35 22.32 4.48
N LEU A 111 -7.26 21.87 3.89
CA LEU A 111 -6.48 20.75 4.38
C LEU A 111 -5.58 21.15 5.55
N GLY A 112 -5.37 20.23 6.49
CA GLY A 112 -4.69 20.50 7.74
C GLY A 112 -4.68 19.28 8.67
N LYS A 113 -4.56 19.50 9.98
CA LYS A 113 -4.71 18.42 10.97
C LYS A 113 -6.19 18.15 11.20
N ILE A 114 -6.62 16.93 10.93
CA ILE A 114 -8.02 16.51 11.03
C ILE A 114 -8.11 15.11 11.62
N LYS A 115 -9.26 14.78 12.21
CA LYS A 115 -9.58 13.42 12.64
C LYS A 115 -10.50 12.76 11.62
N VAL A 116 -10.14 11.57 11.17
CA VAL A 116 -10.93 10.75 10.24
C VAL A 116 -11.11 9.36 10.79
N ILE A 117 -12.14 8.65 10.33
CA ILE A 117 -12.32 7.23 10.65
C ILE A 117 -11.15 6.45 10.02
N ASN A 118 -10.53 5.53 10.77
CA ASN A 118 -9.35 4.79 10.35
C ASN A 118 -9.61 3.96 9.07
N ARG A 119 -10.80 3.35 8.97
CA ARG A 119 -11.29 2.70 7.74
C ARG A 119 -11.17 3.63 6.52
N ASN A 120 -11.71 4.85 6.62
CA ASN A 120 -11.69 5.83 5.54
C ASN A 120 -10.25 6.24 5.18
N TYR A 121 -9.35 6.34 6.17
CA TYR A 121 -7.94 6.60 5.92
C TYR A 121 -7.32 5.52 5.01
N PHE A 122 -7.48 4.24 5.35
CA PHE A 122 -6.96 3.14 4.53
C PHE A 122 -7.68 2.98 3.18
N GLN A 123 -8.99 3.20 3.13
CA GLN A 123 -9.76 3.21 1.89
C GLN A 123 -9.27 4.31 0.94
N SER A 124 -8.99 5.51 1.46
CA SER A 124 -8.52 6.65 0.65
C SER A 124 -7.19 6.38 -0.06
N TRP A 125 -6.37 5.47 0.49
CA TRP A 125 -5.14 5.02 -0.14
C TRP A 125 -5.41 3.89 -1.15
N SER A 126 -6.19 2.89 -0.74
CA SER A 126 -6.35 1.64 -1.50
C SER A 126 -7.26 1.80 -2.72
N HIS A 127 -8.38 2.53 -2.59
CA HIS A 127 -9.37 2.65 -3.67
C HIS A 127 -8.78 3.33 -4.90
N HIS A 128 -7.97 4.38 -4.71
CA HIS A 128 -7.33 5.06 -5.83
C HIS A 128 -6.37 4.13 -6.60
N ASN A 129 -5.51 3.40 -5.88
CA ASN A 129 -4.57 2.47 -6.49
C ASN A 129 -5.29 1.32 -7.20
N TYR A 130 -6.40 0.85 -6.64
CA TYR A 130 -7.26 -0.18 -7.25
C TYR A 130 -7.92 0.31 -8.53
N ASN A 131 -8.57 1.48 -8.53
CA ASN A 131 -9.24 2.02 -9.71
C ASN A 131 -8.25 2.30 -10.85
N ASN A 132 -7.05 2.80 -10.53
CA ASN A 132 -5.96 2.93 -11.49
C ASN A 132 -5.64 1.61 -12.18
N LEU A 133 -5.50 0.53 -11.40
CA LEU A 133 -5.16 -0.78 -11.93
C LEU A 133 -6.33 -1.40 -12.72
N VAL A 134 -7.57 -1.28 -12.24
CA VAL A 134 -8.78 -1.72 -12.97
C VAL A 134 -8.83 -1.07 -14.34
N VAL A 135 -8.76 0.26 -14.41
CA VAL A 135 -8.81 0.98 -15.68
C VAL A 135 -7.64 0.62 -16.59
N LEU A 136 -6.46 0.38 -16.02
CA LEU A 136 -5.32 -0.09 -16.81
C LEU A 136 -5.60 -1.48 -17.41
N THR A 137 -6.16 -2.42 -16.63
CA THR A 137 -6.56 -3.75 -17.13
C THR A 137 -7.62 -3.68 -18.23
N GLU A 138 -8.56 -2.74 -18.14
CA GLU A 138 -9.57 -2.49 -19.16
C GLU A 138 -8.98 -1.86 -20.43
N THR A 139 -7.86 -1.15 -20.32
CA THR A 139 -7.25 -0.43 -21.44
C THR A 139 -6.28 -1.29 -22.24
N ILE A 140 -5.42 -2.06 -21.58
CA ILE A 140 -4.35 -2.84 -22.25
C ILE A 140 -4.46 -4.36 -22.01
N GLY A 141 -5.52 -4.81 -21.35
CA GLY A 141 -5.67 -6.21 -20.97
C GLY A 141 -4.99 -6.54 -19.64
N ARG A 142 -5.49 -7.60 -19.00
CA ARG A 142 -5.18 -7.93 -17.60
C ARG A 142 -3.71 -8.26 -17.35
N GLU A 143 -3.15 -9.19 -18.12
CA GLU A 143 -1.79 -9.69 -17.91
C GLU A 143 -0.75 -8.58 -18.09
N GLU A 144 -0.90 -7.78 -19.15
CA GLU A 144 -0.02 -6.66 -19.45
C GLU A 144 -0.13 -5.56 -18.39
N ALA A 145 -1.35 -5.21 -17.97
CA ALA A 145 -1.58 -4.23 -16.91
C ALA A 145 -0.97 -4.64 -15.57
N ILE A 146 -1.13 -5.90 -15.16
CA ILE A 146 -0.53 -6.43 -13.93
C ILE A 146 1.00 -6.40 -14.02
N SER A 147 1.56 -6.85 -15.14
CA SER A 147 3.01 -6.81 -15.38
C SER A 147 3.55 -5.38 -15.31
N LEU A 148 2.87 -4.42 -15.94
CA LEU A 148 3.25 -3.01 -15.92
C LEU A 148 3.12 -2.41 -14.52
N TYR A 149 2.06 -2.74 -13.78
CA TYR A 149 1.84 -2.25 -12.41
C TYR A 149 2.92 -2.74 -11.44
N LYS A 150 3.31 -4.02 -11.55
CA LYS A 150 4.44 -4.58 -10.78
C LYS A 150 5.72 -3.79 -11.02
N ARG A 151 6.05 -3.53 -12.29
CA ARG A 151 7.21 -2.71 -12.65
C ARG A 151 7.10 -1.30 -12.09
N PHE A 152 5.92 -0.67 -12.18
CA PHE A 152 5.70 0.65 -11.58
C PHE A 152 5.99 0.65 -10.09
N VAL A 153 5.47 -0.31 -9.33
CA VAL A 153 5.69 -0.37 -7.87
C VAL A 153 7.18 -0.51 -7.57
N THR A 154 7.91 -1.39 -8.28
CA THR A 154 9.37 -1.54 -8.12
C THR A 154 10.12 -0.25 -8.44
N HIS A 155 9.87 0.37 -9.59
CA HIS A 155 10.53 1.62 -9.99
C HIS A 155 10.23 2.76 -9.01
N TYR A 156 8.96 2.94 -8.65
CA TYR A 156 8.54 3.96 -7.70
C TYR A 156 9.25 3.79 -6.35
N SER A 157 9.30 2.57 -5.81
CA SER A 157 9.95 2.29 -4.52
C SER A 157 11.47 2.48 -4.57
N MET A 158 12.11 2.17 -5.69
CA MET A 158 13.56 2.37 -5.85
C MET A 158 13.92 3.86 -5.98
N GLU A 159 13.17 4.62 -6.78
CA GLU A 159 13.47 6.03 -7.06
C GLU A 159 13.08 6.96 -5.90
N ASN A 160 12.08 6.59 -5.10
CA ASN A 160 11.65 7.35 -3.92
C ASN A 160 12.25 6.80 -2.61
N ARG A 161 13.29 5.98 -2.72
CA ARG A 161 13.95 5.41 -1.55
C ARG A 161 14.69 6.51 -0.80
N ASN A 162 14.44 6.64 0.51
CA ASN A 162 15.16 7.59 1.36
C ASN A 162 16.68 7.26 1.33
N PRO A 163 17.56 8.21 0.95
CA PRO A 163 19.00 8.00 1.02
C PRO A 163 19.50 7.82 2.45
N ASP A 164 18.86 8.47 3.42
CA ASP A 164 19.20 8.43 4.86
C ASP A 164 18.41 7.33 5.62
N ARG A 165 17.94 6.31 4.90
CA ARG A 165 17.22 5.18 5.49
C ARG A 165 18.10 4.42 6.49
N GLU A 166 17.47 3.90 7.53
CA GLU A 166 18.10 2.94 8.43
C GLU A 166 18.35 1.64 7.66
N THR A 167 19.60 1.18 7.68
CA THR A 167 20.04 -0.10 7.11
C THR A 167 20.52 -1.01 8.23
N PHE A 168 20.36 -2.31 8.04
CA PHE A 168 20.80 -3.31 9.02
C PHE A 168 21.90 -4.18 8.41
N ASP A 169 22.92 -4.51 9.19
CA ASP A 169 24.01 -5.37 8.69
C ASP A 169 23.54 -6.81 8.49
N ASP A 170 22.51 -7.25 9.21
CA ASP A 170 21.92 -8.59 9.16
C ASP A 170 20.43 -8.58 9.54
N LEU A 171 19.76 -9.72 9.39
CA LEU A 171 18.34 -9.86 9.75
C LEU A 171 18.09 -9.98 11.26
N GLU A 172 19.10 -10.31 12.07
CA GLU A 172 18.95 -10.40 13.54
C GLU A 172 18.77 -9.00 14.15
N GLN A 173 19.51 -8.01 13.64
CA GLN A 173 19.33 -6.61 14.00
C GLN A 173 17.93 -6.11 13.62
N LEU A 174 17.48 -6.43 12.40
CA LEU A 174 16.12 -6.10 11.95
C LEU A 174 15.05 -6.78 12.82
N PHE A 175 15.23 -8.06 13.17
CA PHE A 175 14.33 -8.79 14.05
C PHE A 175 14.27 -8.16 15.43
N THR A 176 15.41 -7.85 16.03
CA THR A 176 15.50 -7.18 17.34
C THR A 176 14.73 -5.86 17.29
N LYS A 177 15.03 -5.02 16.30
CA LYS A 177 14.36 -3.73 16.11
C LYS A 177 12.84 -3.85 15.94
N ARG A 178 12.38 -4.87 15.21
CA ARG A 178 10.95 -5.10 14.93
C ARG A 178 10.20 -5.69 16.13
N THR A 179 10.90 -6.41 17.01
CA THR A 179 10.34 -7.08 18.18
C THR A 179 10.49 -6.28 19.48
N GLU A 180 11.21 -5.15 19.45
CA GLU A 180 11.28 -4.19 20.55
C GLU A 180 9.87 -3.75 21.01
N PRO A 181 9.55 -3.87 22.31
CA PRO A 181 8.29 -3.39 22.86
C PRO A 181 8.10 -1.90 22.57
N LYS A 182 6.95 -1.55 22.00
CA LYS A 182 6.57 -0.16 21.74
C LYS A 182 5.60 0.30 22.81
N GLU A 183 5.71 1.56 23.22
CA GLU A 183 4.79 2.19 24.19
C GLU A 183 3.33 2.09 23.73
N VAL A 184 3.11 2.27 22.42
CA VAL A 184 1.82 2.04 21.78
C VAL A 184 1.95 0.86 20.80
N PRO A 185 1.32 -0.29 21.09
CA PRO A 185 1.33 -1.43 20.20
C PRO A 185 0.69 -1.11 18.84
N SER A 186 1.24 -1.69 17.77
CA SER A 186 0.62 -1.68 16.44
C SER A 186 -0.75 -2.36 16.49
N ASP A 187 -1.71 -1.90 15.69
CA ASP A 187 -2.97 -2.62 15.49
C ASP A 187 -2.80 -3.87 14.59
N TRP A 188 -1.60 -4.09 14.03
CA TRP A 188 -1.26 -5.31 13.32
C TRP A 188 -0.70 -6.34 14.28
N GLU A 189 -1.30 -7.52 14.31
CA GLU A 189 -0.76 -8.65 15.05
C GLU A 189 0.20 -9.42 14.16
N ILE A 190 1.46 -9.46 14.61
CA ILE A 190 2.54 -10.09 13.85
C ILE A 190 3.26 -11.05 14.78
N VAL A 191 3.35 -12.31 14.38
CA VAL A 191 4.20 -13.30 15.05
C VAL A 191 5.52 -13.39 14.29
N HIS A 192 6.63 -13.18 14.98
CA HIS A 192 7.98 -13.11 14.42
C HIS A 192 8.79 -14.33 14.84
N ALA A 193 9.63 -14.85 13.94
CA ALA A 193 10.55 -15.95 14.20
C ALA A 193 11.86 -15.78 13.43
N MET A 194 12.99 -15.84 14.13
CA MET A 194 14.28 -16.09 13.49
C MET A 194 14.45 -17.58 13.24
N ILE A 195 14.59 -17.96 11.97
CA ILE A 195 14.77 -19.35 11.56
C ILE A 195 16.25 -19.76 11.67
N GLY A 196 17.16 -18.80 11.49
CA GLY A 196 18.60 -19.03 11.32
C GLY A 196 19.01 -18.87 9.86
N ASP A 197 20.32 -19.00 9.56
CA ASP A 197 20.88 -19.01 8.19
C ASP A 197 20.39 -17.85 7.29
N GLY A 198 20.29 -16.65 7.85
CA GLY A 198 19.85 -15.47 7.10
C GLY A 198 18.36 -15.49 6.75
N LYS A 199 17.51 -16.19 7.52
CA LYS A 199 16.06 -16.24 7.33
C LYS A 199 15.28 -15.72 8.55
N TYR A 200 14.37 -14.80 8.28
CA TYR A 200 13.45 -14.19 9.25
C TYR A 200 12.00 -14.35 8.76
N ALA A 201 11.23 -15.17 9.46
CA ALA A 201 9.81 -15.35 9.19
C ALA A 201 8.94 -14.42 10.04
N PHE A 202 7.85 -13.97 9.45
CA PHE A 202 6.77 -13.34 10.19
C PHE A 202 5.41 -13.67 9.58
N ARG A 203 4.43 -13.85 10.46
CA ARG A 203 3.06 -14.22 10.14
C ARG A 203 2.12 -13.13 10.63
N ASN A 204 1.22 -12.68 9.76
CA ASN A 204 0.14 -11.78 10.14
C ASN A 204 -1.18 -12.52 10.04
N ASP A 205 -1.97 -12.51 11.11
CA ASP A 205 -3.33 -13.09 11.13
C ASP A 205 -4.41 -12.06 10.78
N ASN A 206 -4.03 -10.78 10.70
CA ASN A 206 -4.90 -9.70 10.31
C ASN A 206 -4.23 -8.74 9.32
N CYS A 207 -5.05 -8.02 8.54
CA CYS A 207 -4.57 -7.00 7.62
C CYS A 207 -5.53 -5.81 7.59
N VAL A 208 -5.14 -4.70 8.20
CA VAL A 208 -5.99 -3.50 8.30
C VAL A 208 -6.36 -2.92 6.94
N PHE A 209 -5.50 -3.06 5.92
CA PHE A 209 -5.81 -2.61 4.55
C PHE A 209 -6.96 -3.44 3.97
N LEU A 210 -6.87 -4.77 4.05
CA LEU A 210 -7.93 -5.66 3.56
C LEU A 210 -9.21 -5.49 4.37
N THR A 211 -9.12 -5.37 5.70
CA THR A 211 -10.31 -5.12 6.54
C THR A 211 -10.97 -3.78 6.20
N ALA A 212 -10.20 -2.75 5.83
CA ALA A 212 -10.73 -1.45 5.48
C ALA A 212 -11.46 -1.45 4.13
N ILE A 213 -10.90 -2.10 3.11
CA ILE A 213 -11.53 -2.19 1.78
C ILE A 213 -12.59 -3.29 1.69
N GLY A 214 -12.55 -4.27 2.60
CA GLY A 214 -13.52 -5.36 2.71
C GLY A 214 -13.86 -6.02 1.37
N ASP A 215 -15.16 -6.25 1.19
CA ASP A 215 -15.77 -6.77 -0.03
C ASP A 215 -16.17 -5.66 -1.02
N ASP A 216 -15.90 -4.40 -0.70
CA ASP A 216 -16.27 -3.24 -1.56
C ASP A 216 -15.55 -3.27 -2.91
N LEU A 217 -14.39 -3.96 -2.97
CA LEU A 217 -13.61 -4.14 -4.19
C LEU A 217 -13.67 -5.62 -4.64
N PRO A 218 -14.26 -5.93 -5.81
CA PRO A 218 -14.62 -7.30 -6.19
C PRO A 218 -13.46 -8.16 -6.67
N ASP A 219 -12.39 -7.58 -7.22
CA ASP A 219 -11.29 -8.33 -7.82
C ASP A 219 -10.19 -8.64 -6.78
N THR A 220 -10.16 -9.88 -6.30
CA THR A 220 -9.22 -10.33 -5.25
C THR A 220 -7.75 -10.28 -5.68
N GLU A 221 -7.46 -10.53 -6.95
CA GLU A 221 -6.08 -10.47 -7.46
C GLU A 221 -5.61 -9.01 -7.56
N LEU A 222 -6.45 -8.09 -8.04
CA LEU A 222 -6.06 -6.67 -8.06
C LEU A 222 -5.96 -6.10 -6.65
N LYS A 223 -6.82 -6.53 -5.71
CA LYS A 223 -6.67 -6.22 -4.27
C LYS A 223 -5.30 -6.67 -3.75
N TYR A 224 -4.89 -7.89 -4.06
CA TYR A 224 -3.56 -8.40 -3.69
C TYR A 224 -2.43 -7.50 -4.22
N TYR A 225 -2.46 -7.12 -5.50
CA TYR A 225 -1.38 -6.28 -6.04
C TYR A 225 -1.31 -4.89 -5.41
N VAL A 226 -2.46 -4.28 -5.15
CA VAL A 226 -2.54 -2.95 -4.55
C VAL A 226 -2.09 -2.97 -3.08
N CYS A 227 -2.52 -3.97 -2.30
CA CYS A 227 -2.27 -4.01 -0.87
C CYS A 227 -0.95 -4.68 -0.48
N CYS A 228 -0.48 -5.66 -1.26
CA CYS A 228 0.61 -6.54 -0.85
C CYS A 228 1.87 -6.40 -1.69
N TYR A 229 1.78 -6.05 -2.98
CA TYR A 229 2.96 -6.10 -3.86
C TYR A 229 4.04 -5.09 -3.48
N GLY A 230 3.67 -3.96 -2.88
CA GLY A 230 4.63 -2.97 -2.37
C GLY A 230 5.57 -3.53 -1.30
N ASP A 231 5.14 -4.55 -0.54
CA ASP A 231 5.96 -5.12 0.54
C ASP A 231 7.26 -5.74 0.02
N TYR A 232 7.23 -6.35 -1.17
CA TYR A 232 8.42 -6.96 -1.79
C TYR A 232 9.59 -5.98 -1.98
N GLU A 233 9.27 -4.70 -2.17
CA GLU A 233 10.25 -3.64 -2.38
C GLU A 233 10.51 -2.85 -1.10
N ASN A 234 9.50 -2.72 -0.24
CA ASN A 234 9.63 -2.02 1.04
C ASN A 234 10.68 -2.65 1.96
N PHE A 235 10.89 -3.97 1.92
CA PHE A 235 11.94 -4.60 2.74
C PHE A 235 13.35 -4.44 2.19
N LYS A 236 13.50 -4.16 0.89
CA LYS A 236 14.82 -3.81 0.31
C LYS A 236 15.35 -2.45 0.79
N VAL A 237 14.53 -1.67 1.50
CA VAL A 237 14.97 -0.44 2.18
C VAL A 237 16.09 -0.75 3.19
N HIS A 238 16.04 -1.95 3.81
CA HIS A 238 17.00 -2.34 4.85
C HIS A 238 18.34 -2.78 4.25
N HIS A 239 18.32 -3.49 3.12
CA HIS A 239 19.49 -3.85 2.31
C HIS A 239 19.02 -4.43 0.97
N ASP A 240 19.77 -4.21 -0.13
CA ASP A 240 19.39 -4.70 -1.47
C ASP A 240 19.45 -6.23 -1.62
N SER A 241 20.19 -6.89 -0.73
CA SER A 241 20.30 -8.36 -0.65
C SER A 241 19.18 -9.01 0.16
N VAL A 242 18.25 -8.23 0.74
CA VAL A 242 17.11 -8.78 1.46
C VAL A 242 15.96 -8.99 0.48
N ILE A 243 15.53 -10.24 0.35
CA ILE A 243 14.41 -10.64 -0.51
C ILE A 243 13.24 -11.08 0.36
N LEU A 244 12.06 -10.51 0.14
CA LEU A 244 10.81 -11.01 0.71
C LEU A 244 10.22 -12.08 -0.20
N THR A 245 9.77 -13.20 0.38
CA THR A 245 8.87 -14.16 -0.26
C THR A 245 7.56 -14.29 0.52
N MET A 246 6.46 -14.53 -0.17
CA MET A 246 5.14 -14.77 0.41
C MET A 246 4.43 -15.89 -0.34
N GLU A 247 4.01 -16.95 0.36
CA GLU A 247 3.27 -18.08 -0.23
C GLU A 247 1.78 -18.04 0.09
N HIS A 248 1.41 -17.62 1.31
CA HIS A 248 0.02 -17.46 1.74
C HIS A 248 -0.27 -15.97 2.02
N THR A 249 -1.47 -15.52 1.66
CA THR A 249 -1.93 -14.16 1.93
C THR A 249 -3.44 -14.09 2.15
N ILE A 250 -3.84 -13.37 3.19
CA ILE A 250 -5.24 -13.08 3.51
C ILE A 250 -5.94 -12.42 2.31
N ALA A 251 -5.21 -11.69 1.45
CA ALA A 251 -5.78 -11.05 0.26
C ALA A 251 -6.34 -12.05 -0.76
N GLN A 252 -5.85 -13.28 -0.74
CA GLN A 252 -6.26 -14.38 -1.63
C GLN A 252 -7.12 -15.43 -0.91
N GLY A 253 -7.50 -15.18 0.36
CA GLY A 253 -8.39 -16.04 1.14
C GLY A 253 -7.69 -17.00 2.09
N ASP A 254 -6.36 -16.94 2.22
CA ASP A 254 -5.62 -17.74 3.20
C ASP A 254 -5.91 -17.28 4.65
N PRO A 255 -5.78 -18.17 5.65
CA PRO A 255 -6.01 -17.81 7.05
C PRO A 255 -4.99 -16.79 7.61
N TYR A 256 -3.82 -16.67 6.98
CA TYR A 256 -2.75 -15.76 7.40
C TYR A 256 -1.88 -15.31 6.21
N CYS A 257 -1.10 -14.26 6.40
CA CYS A 257 -0.01 -13.90 5.50
C CYS A 257 1.29 -14.54 5.98
N SER A 258 1.95 -15.34 5.14
CA SER A 258 3.19 -16.06 5.50
C SER A 258 4.41 -15.44 4.81
N ARG A 259 5.21 -14.67 5.54
CA ARG A 259 6.27 -13.84 4.97
C ARG A 259 7.63 -14.28 5.46
N VAL A 260 8.60 -14.38 4.55
CA VAL A 260 9.99 -14.71 4.90
C VAL A 260 10.90 -13.69 4.24
N LEU A 261 11.76 -13.06 5.03
CA LEU A 261 12.90 -12.31 4.55
C LEU A 261 14.10 -13.26 4.47
N HIS A 262 14.76 -13.22 3.33
CA HIS A 262 15.97 -13.98 3.03
C HIS A 262 17.11 -13.00 2.79
N ASP A 263 18.22 -13.19 3.48
CA ASP A 263 19.46 -12.46 3.24
C ASP A 263 20.37 -13.23 2.30
N THR A 264 20.39 -12.81 1.03
CA THR A 264 21.15 -13.52 -0.02
C THR A 264 22.67 -13.36 0.10
N ARG A 265 23.16 -12.62 1.10
CA ARG A 265 24.60 -12.61 1.46
C ARG A 265 24.99 -13.86 2.26
N VAL A 266 24.02 -14.47 2.94
CA VAL A 266 24.20 -15.66 3.78
C VAL A 266 23.82 -16.92 3.01
N ASP A 267 22.60 -16.96 2.47
CA ASP A 267 22.08 -18.10 1.71
C ASP A 267 21.16 -17.64 0.57
N TRP A 268 21.33 -18.24 -0.61
CA TRP A 268 20.49 -18.00 -1.79
C TRP A 268 19.25 -18.91 -1.86
N ASP A 269 19.11 -19.85 -0.93
CA ASP A 269 17.93 -20.70 -0.85
C ASP A 269 16.69 -19.93 -0.37
N LEU A 270 15.86 -19.48 -1.32
CA LEU A 270 14.62 -18.77 -1.05
C LEU A 270 13.43 -19.66 -0.67
N ARG A 271 13.64 -20.96 -0.40
CA ARG A 271 12.55 -21.87 -0.03
C ARG A 271 11.85 -21.42 1.24
N HIS A 272 10.53 -21.44 1.19
CA HIS A 272 9.65 -21.14 2.32
C HIS A 272 9.57 -22.34 3.28
N PRO A 273 9.44 -22.11 4.59
CA PRO A 273 9.11 -23.17 5.54
C PRO A 273 7.81 -23.89 5.17
N PRO A 274 7.69 -25.20 5.44
CA PRO A 274 6.46 -25.95 5.18
C PRO A 274 5.29 -25.43 6.04
N GLU A 275 4.05 -25.70 5.64
CA GLU A 275 2.83 -25.32 6.37
C GLU A 275 2.89 -25.65 7.88
N SER A 276 3.42 -26.83 8.23
CA SER A 276 3.58 -27.27 9.62
C SER A 276 4.44 -26.33 10.48
N PHE A 277 5.34 -25.55 9.88
CA PHE A 277 6.08 -24.51 10.59
C PHE A 277 5.16 -23.37 11.00
N TRP A 278 4.33 -22.89 10.07
CA TRP A 278 3.41 -21.76 10.25
C TRP A 278 2.31 -22.09 11.24
N ASP A 279 1.83 -23.33 11.24
CA ASP A 279 0.83 -23.83 12.20
C ASP A 279 1.36 -23.83 13.63
N THR A 280 2.67 -24.00 13.82
CA THR A 280 3.32 -23.99 15.14
C THR A 280 3.70 -22.60 15.63
N MET A 281 3.50 -21.54 14.83
CA MET A 281 3.76 -20.16 15.24
C MET A 281 2.69 -19.64 16.22
N GLU A 282 2.46 -20.38 17.30
CA GLU A 282 1.72 -19.91 18.46
C GLU A 282 2.70 -19.15 19.37
N PRO A 283 2.40 -17.90 19.75
CA PRO A 283 3.25 -17.18 20.67
C PRO A 283 3.25 -17.87 22.04
N GLU A 284 4.41 -17.95 22.68
CA GLU A 284 4.47 -18.33 24.10
C GLU A 284 3.58 -17.34 24.87
N ASN A 285 2.55 -17.85 25.56
CA ASN A 285 1.65 -17.01 26.36
C ASN A 285 2.50 -16.22 27.37
N GLU A 286 2.53 -14.89 27.22
CA GLU A 286 3.00 -13.97 28.27
C GLU A 286 1.98 -13.86 29.41
#